data_AF-A0A7J8X4H4-F1
#
_entry.id   AF-A0A7J8X4H4-F1
#
_cell.length_a   1.000
_cell.length_b   1.000
_cell.length_c   1.000
_cell.angle_alpha   90.00
_cell.angle_beta   90.00
_cell.angle_gamma   90.00
#
_symmetry.space_group_name_H-M   'P 1'
#
loop_
_entity.id
_entity.type
_entity.pdbx_description
1 polymer ?
#
loop_
_entity_poly.entity_id
_entity_poly.type
_entity_poly.pdbx_seq_one_letter_code
_entity_poly.pdbx_strand_id
1 'polypeptide(L)'
;MESDFVGLTLDEEEEAILRVQVDSDSVREEKALSLVGYFLTASIIHYLAMKSTMANLWHPVRGVQIRDLGEKMYLFKIFHIIDMERV
;
A
#
# COMPACT_ATOMS: atom_id res chain seq x y z
N MET A 1 21.63 25.21 16.34
CA MET A 1 20.87 26.32 15.74
C MET A 1 19.66 25.67 15.09
N GLU A 2 18.52 25.82 15.75
CA GLU A 2 17.20 25.45 15.23
C GLU A 2 16.89 26.28 13.97
N SER A 3 16.21 25.67 13.00
CA SER A 3 15.38 26.25 11.89
C SER A 3 15.36 25.21 10.76
N ASP A 4 14.28 24.74 10.16
CA ASP A 4 12.92 25.26 10.09
C ASP A 4 12.02 24.07 9.68
N PHE A 5 11.02 23.72 10.50
CA PHE A 5 10.04 22.68 10.17
C PHE A 5 8.86 23.37 9.50
N VAL A 6 8.96 23.69 8.20
CA VAL A 6 7.86 24.31 7.47
C VAL A 6 7.82 23.79 6.04
N GLY A 7 6.73 23.12 5.70
CA GLY A 7 6.45 22.74 4.32
C GLY A 7 5.43 21.63 4.09
N LEU A 8 4.52 21.35 5.04
CA LEU A 8 3.31 20.59 4.74
C LEU A 8 2.21 21.59 4.40
N THR A 9 2.14 22.01 3.14
CA THR A 9 0.98 22.75 2.63
C THR A 9 -0.14 21.77 2.34
N LEU A 10 -1.18 21.81 3.16
CA LEU A 10 -2.47 21.21 2.86
C LEU A 10 -3.18 22.15 1.88
N ASP A 11 -3.25 21.74 0.63
CA ASP A 11 -4.18 22.35 -0.33
C ASP A 11 -5.53 21.66 -0.13
N GLU A 12 -6.52 22.44 0.27
CA GLU A 12 -7.90 22.01 0.49
C GLU A 12 -8.59 21.87 -0.87
N GLU A 13 -8.40 20.73 -1.55
CA GLU A 13 -9.39 20.11 -2.45
C GLU A 13 -8.81 18.85 -3.10
N GLU A 14 -9.48 17.73 -2.82
CA GLU A 14 -9.49 16.46 -3.53
C GLU A 14 -8.16 15.71 -3.80
N GLU A 15 -8.14 14.48 -3.25
CA GLU A 15 -7.17 13.41 -3.44
C GLU A 15 -5.84 13.53 -2.71
N ALA A 16 -5.85 13.08 -1.45
CA ALA A 16 -4.65 12.70 -0.71
C ALA A 16 -3.89 11.57 -1.44
N ILE A 17 -3.07 11.93 -2.42
CA ILE A 17 -2.11 11.02 -3.02
C ILE A 17 -1.01 10.79 -1.99
N LEU A 18 -1.08 9.66 -1.26
CA LEU A 18 0.01 9.21 -0.40
C LEU A 18 1.28 8.96 -1.24
N ARG A 19 2.15 9.97 -1.33
CA ARG A 19 3.48 9.82 -1.94
C ARG A 19 4.44 9.22 -0.93
N VAL A 20 4.57 7.89 -0.96
CA VAL A 20 5.65 7.18 -0.26
C VAL A 20 6.96 7.47 -1.00
N GLN A 21 7.88 8.21 -0.38
CA GLN A 21 9.25 8.35 -0.88
C GLN A 21 9.95 7.00 -0.72
N VAL A 22 10.22 6.33 -1.84
CA VAL A 22 11.06 5.12 -1.87
C VAL A 22 12.50 5.58 -2.03
N ASP A 23 13.28 5.40 -0.97
CA ASP A 23 14.73 5.62 -0.97
C ASP A 23 15.38 4.72 -2.03
N SER A 24 15.98 5.37 -3.03
CA SER A 24 16.53 4.72 -4.21
C SER A 24 17.99 4.38 -3.95
N ASP A 25 18.26 3.31 -3.22
CA ASP A 25 19.59 2.69 -3.26
C ASP A 25 19.55 1.16 -3.08
N SER A 26 19.75 0.48 -4.21
CA SER A 26 20.55 -0.75 -4.34
C SER A 26 19.97 -2.14 -4.00
N VAL A 27 18.84 -2.57 -4.57
CA VAL A 27 18.65 -4.00 -4.92
C VAL A 27 17.79 -4.12 -6.18
N ARG A 28 18.32 -4.80 -7.21
CA ARG A 28 17.68 -5.38 -8.40
C ARG A 28 16.20 -4.99 -8.60
N GLU A 29 15.93 -4.38 -9.75
CA GLU A 29 14.60 -4.13 -10.33
C GLU A 29 13.77 -5.43 -10.52
N GLU A 30 13.45 -6.16 -9.46
CA GLU A 30 12.19 -6.89 -9.41
C GLU A 30 11.12 -5.80 -9.42
N LYS A 31 10.64 -5.47 -10.63
CA LYS A 31 9.52 -4.56 -10.91
C LYS A 31 8.60 -4.55 -9.70
N ALA A 32 8.56 -3.46 -8.95
CA ALA A 32 7.83 -3.41 -7.69
C ALA A 32 6.33 -3.53 -7.98
N LEU A 33 5.78 -4.75 -7.97
CA LEU A 33 4.36 -5.03 -8.20
C LEU A 33 3.59 -4.71 -6.92
N SER A 34 3.54 -3.43 -6.60
CA SER A 34 2.93 -2.88 -5.40
C SER A 34 1.64 -2.15 -5.75
N LEU A 35 0.57 -2.43 -5.02
CA LEU A 35 -0.71 -1.74 -5.11
C LEU A 35 -1.05 -1.14 -3.75
N VAL A 36 -1.62 0.06 -3.74
CA VAL A 36 -2.24 0.64 -2.54
C VAL A 36 -3.76 0.57 -2.71
N GLY A 37 -4.45 -0.02 -1.74
CA GLY A 37 -5.91 -0.12 -1.73
C GLY A 37 -6.51 0.53 -0.50
N TYR A 38 -7.68 1.16 -0.69
CA TYR A 38 -8.50 1.75 0.38
C TYR A 38 -9.80 0.96 0.53
N PHE A 39 -10.16 0.58 1.75
CA PHE A 39 -11.45 -0.10 2.00
C PHE A 39 -12.57 0.91 2.31
N LEU A 40 -13.54 0.99 1.40
CA LEU A 40 -14.74 1.83 1.52
C LEU A 40 -15.78 1.19 2.45
N THR A 41 -15.52 1.19 3.75
CA THR A 41 -16.45 0.71 4.78
C THR A 41 -16.48 1.65 5.97
N ALA A 42 -17.64 1.82 6.60
CA ALA A 42 -17.75 2.53 7.89
C ALA A 42 -17.23 1.69 9.06
N SER A 43 -17.15 0.36 8.89
CA SER A 43 -16.76 -0.57 9.97
C SER A 43 -15.25 -0.62 10.18
N ILE A 44 -14.85 -1.01 11.40
CA ILE A 44 -13.46 -1.32 11.72
C ILE A 44 -13.06 -2.61 11.01
N ILE A 45 -11.89 -2.61 10.37
CA ILE A 45 -11.35 -3.78 9.68
C ILE A 45 -10.45 -4.55 10.64
N HIS A 46 -10.78 -5.83 10.85
CA HIS A 46 -9.89 -6.73 11.56
C HIS A 46 -8.74 -7.16 10.64
N TYR A 47 -7.56 -6.58 10.84
CA TYR A 47 -6.40 -6.72 9.95
C TYR A 47 -6.08 -8.18 9.58
N LEU A 48 -5.99 -9.08 10.56
CA LEU A 48 -5.64 -10.48 10.29
C LEU A 48 -6.70 -11.21 9.46
N ALA A 49 -7.98 -10.89 9.70
CA ALA A 49 -9.09 -11.49 8.97
C ALA A 49 -9.09 -10.97 7.52
N MET A 50 -8.99 -9.66 7.33
CA MET A 50 -8.84 -9.04 6.00
C MET A 50 -7.65 -9.62 5.25
N LYS A 51 -6.48 -9.70 5.88
CA LYS A 51 -5.25 -10.23 5.29
C LYS A 51 -5.45 -11.67 4.79
N SER A 52 -6.04 -12.54 5.63
CA SER A 52 -6.33 -13.92 5.24
C SER A 52 -7.36 -13.98 4.11
N THR A 53 -8.43 -13.18 4.17
CA THR A 53 -9.48 -13.16 3.15
C THR A 53 -8.91 -12.73 1.79
N MET A 54 -8.13 -11.64 1.74
CA MET A 54 -7.53 -11.15 0.49
C MET A 54 -6.53 -12.15 -0.09
N ALA A 55 -5.67 -12.74 0.75
CA ALA A 55 -4.72 -13.76 0.31
C ALA A 55 -5.42 -15.01 -0.25
N ASN A 56 -6.53 -15.43 0.37
CA ASN A 56 -7.31 -16.58 -0.08
C ASN A 56 -8.11 -16.27 -1.36
N LEU A 57 -8.69 -15.07 -1.48
CA LEU A 57 -9.53 -14.67 -2.61
C LEU A 57 -8.72 -14.50 -3.89
N TRP A 58 -7.61 -13.76 -3.83
CA TRP A 58 -6.73 -13.57 -4.98
C TRP A 58 -5.92 -14.83 -5.32
N HIS A 59 -5.65 -15.66 -4.31
CA HIS A 59 -4.88 -16.90 -4.43
C HIS A 59 -3.62 -16.75 -5.31
N PRO A 60 -2.75 -15.76 -5.03
CA PRO A 60 -1.57 -15.50 -5.84
C PRO A 60 -0.57 -16.65 -5.75
N VAL A 61 0.05 -17.00 -6.88
CA VAL A 61 0.97 -18.14 -6.99
C VAL A 61 2.17 -18.00 -6.05
N ARG A 62 2.67 -16.77 -5.86
CA ARG A 62 3.80 -16.48 -4.95
C ARG A 62 3.40 -15.79 -3.66
N GLY A 63 2.11 -15.80 -3.32
CA GLY A 63 1.61 -15.09 -2.16
C GLY A 63 1.54 -13.58 -2.36
N VAL A 64 1.08 -12.90 -1.31
CA VAL A 64 1.00 -11.45 -1.23
C VAL A 64 1.47 -11.01 0.14
N GLN A 65 2.29 -9.95 0.19
CA GLN A 65 2.63 -9.27 1.43
C GLN A 65 1.71 -8.06 1.61
N ILE A 66 1.02 -7.98 2.74
CA ILE A 66 0.10 -6.89 3.06
C ILE A 66 0.69 -6.10 4.22
N ARG A 67 0.76 -4.78 4.09
CA ARG A 67 1.19 -3.84 5.13
C ARG A 67 0.08 -2.81 5.37
N ASP A 68 -0.20 -2.56 6.64
CA ASP A 68 -1.12 -1.49 7.06
C ASP A 68 -0.44 -0.12 6.91
N LEU A 69 -1.12 0.81 6.23
CA LEU A 69 -0.68 2.20 6.07
C LEU A 69 -1.47 3.16 6.96
N GLY A 70 -2.46 2.67 7.72
CA GLY A 70 -3.39 3.49 8.49
C GLY A 70 -4.63 3.88 7.67
N GLU A 71 -5.64 4.43 8.34
CA GLU A 71 -6.85 4.99 7.71
C GLU A 71 -7.57 4.04 6.72
N LYS A 72 -7.48 2.71 6.94
CA LYS A 72 -8.03 1.67 6.05
C LYS A 72 -7.31 1.56 4.69
N MET A 73 -6.12 2.13 4.58
CA MET A 73 -5.20 1.97 3.47
C MET A 73 -4.23 0.83 3.73
N TYR A 74 -4.02 0.01 2.69
CA TYR A 74 -3.12 -1.13 2.75
C TYR A 74 -2.24 -1.19 1.51
N LEU A 75 -0.96 -1.48 1.72
CA LEU A 75 -0.01 -1.78 0.66
C LEU A 75 0.00 -3.29 0.44
N PHE A 76 -0.29 -3.69 -0.79
CA PHE A 76 -0.21 -5.07 -1.27
C PHE A 76 1.01 -5.20 -2.17
N LYS A 77 2.02 -5.95 -1.72
CA LYS A 77 3.17 -6.31 -2.54
C LYS A 77 2.95 -7.72 -3.10
N ILE A 78 2.83 -7.78 -4.42
CA ILE A 78 2.67 -8.99 -5.21
C ILE A 78 4.06 -9.40 -5.71
N PHE A 79 4.32 -10.70 -5.80
CA PHE A 79 5.64 -11.23 -6.15
C PHE A 79 5.71 -11.86 -7.55
N HIS A 80 4.64 -11.72 -8.34
CA HIS A 80 4.56 -12.27 -9.70
C HIS A 80 3.65 -11.44 -10.61
N ILE A 81 4.08 -11.16 -11.84
CA ILE A 81 3.34 -10.27 -12.76
C ILE A 81 1.96 -10.82 -13.14
N ILE A 82 1.84 -12.13 -13.32
CA ILE A 82 0.56 -12.78 -13.62
C ILE A 82 -0.44 -12.62 -12.46
N ASP A 83 0.05 -12.58 -11.22
CA ASP A 83 -0.82 -12.35 -10.07
C ASP A 83 -1.32 -10.89 -10.05
N MET A 84 -0.54 -9.94 -10.59
CA MET A 84 -0.94 -8.53 -10.70
C MET A 84 -1.98 -8.30 -11.81
N GLU A 85 -1.93 -9.03 -12.91
CA GLU A 85 -2.94 -8.93 -13.99
C GLU A 85 -4.32 -9.47 -13.59
N ARG A 86 -4.40 -10.26 -12.50
CA ARG A 86 -5.63 -10.90 -12.01
C ARG A 86 -6.29 -10.16 -10.85
N VAL A 87 -5.59 -9.19 -10.25
CA VAL A 87 -6.05 -8.35 -9.13
C VAL A 87 -6.67 -7.08 -9.67
#